data_AF-A0A3L7P105-F1
#
_entry.id   AF-A0A3L7P105-F1
#
_cell.length_a   1.000
_cell.length_b   1.000
_cell.length_c   1.000
_cell.angle_alpha   90.00
_cell.angle_beta   90.00
_cell.angle_gamma   90.00
#
_symmetry.space_group_name_H-M   'P 1'
#
loop_
_entity.id
_entity.type
_entity.pdbx_description
1 polymer ?
#
loop_
_entity_poly.entity_id
_entity_poly.type
_entity_poly.pdbx_seq_one_letter_code
_entity_poly.pdbx_strand_id
1 'polypeptide(L)'
;MRAEGKFNHNRDCLDDLKSFSIQMYQAAFGSEDIKNIEMMMLTDQSIESELSYAYLHAIASRSGIICESTGLNTDAAGVDAMLRVYGELATDSILTDFSVEVQLKATKQAPIEMDGRYSHSLKIKNYNEQRSTKTAAPKLLVVLFLPADANTWLVQSEDCLVTRRCAYWVSLRGAPETDQESKTIYIPKSNALSVQSLRALMTRFSKREVINYVV
;
A
#
# COMPACT_ATOMS: atom_id res chain seq x y z
N MET A 1 49.69 0.03 -21.90
CA MET A 1 48.48 0.32 -21.11
C MET A 1 47.39 0.76 -22.06
N ARG A 2 46.45 -0.13 -22.41
CA ARG A 2 45.26 0.19 -23.21
C ARG A 2 44.04 0.04 -22.29
N ALA A 3 43.24 1.08 -22.20
CA ALA A 3 41.97 1.10 -21.49
C ALA A 3 40.88 0.54 -22.41
N GLU A 4 40.14 -0.46 -21.95
CA GLU A 4 38.93 -0.95 -22.62
C GLU A 4 37.71 -0.31 -21.97
N GLY A 5 37.08 0.62 -22.67
CA GLY A 5 35.73 1.11 -22.37
C GLY A 5 34.71 0.18 -23.01
N LYS A 6 33.93 -0.54 -22.18
CA LYS A 6 32.78 -1.33 -22.63
C LYS A 6 31.59 -0.38 -22.86
N PHE A 7 31.22 -0.21 -24.12
CA PHE A 7 30.02 0.52 -24.55
C PHE A 7 28.75 -0.23 -24.14
N ASN A 8 27.78 0.54 -23.64
CA ASN A 8 26.56 0.12 -22.97
C ASN A 8 25.38 0.12 -23.97
N HIS A 9 25.38 -0.82 -24.92
CA HIS A 9 24.51 -0.78 -26.11
C HIS A 9 22.99 -0.97 -25.85
N ASN A 10 22.59 -1.33 -24.63
CA ASN A 10 21.17 -1.58 -24.28
C ASN A 10 20.43 -0.40 -23.64
N ARG A 11 21.11 0.67 -23.22
CA ARG A 11 20.41 1.88 -22.71
C ARG A 11 19.94 2.77 -23.84
N ASP A 12 20.77 2.91 -24.88
CA ASP A 12 20.50 3.78 -26.02
C ASP A 12 19.22 3.37 -26.77
N CYS A 13 18.95 2.06 -26.93
CA CYS A 13 17.76 1.59 -27.65
C CYS A 13 16.43 1.84 -26.88
N LEU A 14 16.44 1.80 -25.55
CA LEU A 14 15.25 2.07 -24.72
C LEU A 14 14.95 3.57 -24.62
N ASP A 15 15.99 4.39 -24.59
CA ASP A 15 15.85 5.85 -24.65
C ASP A 15 15.40 6.30 -26.05
N ASP A 16 15.88 5.63 -27.11
CA ASP A 16 15.43 5.85 -28.48
C ASP A 16 13.96 5.45 -28.69
N LEU A 17 13.48 4.35 -28.10
CA LEU A 17 12.07 3.92 -28.19
C LEU A 17 11.12 4.87 -27.44
N LYS A 18 11.54 5.42 -26.28
CA LYS A 18 10.79 6.46 -25.58
C LYS A 18 10.76 7.76 -26.38
N SER A 19 11.90 8.14 -26.98
CA SER A 19 12.01 9.31 -27.85
C SER A 19 11.14 9.18 -29.11
N PHE A 20 11.12 8.00 -29.74
CA PHE A 20 10.29 7.71 -30.91
C PHE A 20 8.79 7.74 -30.59
N SER A 21 8.40 7.18 -29.44
CA SER A 21 7.01 7.24 -28.96
C SER A 21 6.57 8.70 -28.76
N ILE A 22 7.37 9.50 -28.05
CA ILE A 22 7.07 10.91 -27.77
C ILE A 22 7.01 11.74 -29.06
N GLN A 23 7.94 11.55 -30.00
CA GLN A 23 7.94 12.25 -31.29
C GLN A 23 6.74 11.89 -32.16
N MET A 24 6.32 10.61 -32.16
CA MET A 24 5.11 10.18 -32.86
C MET A 24 3.83 10.79 -32.25
N TYR A 25 3.76 10.91 -30.93
CA TYR A 25 2.64 11.58 -30.24
C TYR A 25 2.64 13.11 -30.49
N GLN A 26 3.81 13.75 -30.49
CA GLN A 26 3.98 15.17 -30.82
C GLN A 26 3.62 15.52 -32.27
N ALA A 27 3.79 14.58 -33.20
CA ALA A 27 3.39 14.76 -34.59
C ALA A 27 1.87 14.58 -34.83
N ALA A 28 1.17 13.87 -33.94
CA ALA A 28 -0.25 13.52 -34.11
C ALA A 28 -1.23 14.44 -33.35
N PHE A 29 -0.78 15.15 -32.32
CA PHE A 29 -1.63 15.96 -31.44
C PHE A 29 -1.02 17.35 -31.19
N GLY A 30 -1.85 18.39 -31.10
CA GLY A 30 -1.39 19.75 -30.80
C GLY A 30 -0.76 19.85 -29.41
N SER A 31 0.07 20.86 -29.16
CA SER A 31 0.73 21.05 -27.85
C SER A 31 -0.26 21.24 -26.68
N GLU A 32 -1.45 21.78 -26.95
CA GLU A 32 -2.56 21.83 -26.00
C GLU A 32 -3.20 20.46 -25.77
N ASP A 33 -3.34 19.63 -26.80
CA ASP A 33 -3.86 18.26 -26.68
C ASP A 33 -2.90 17.37 -25.89
N ILE A 34 -1.58 17.53 -26.07
CA ILE A 34 -0.57 16.80 -25.30
C ILE A 34 -0.56 17.22 -23.84
N LYS A 35 -0.70 18.53 -23.56
CA LYS A 35 -0.91 19.01 -22.19
C LYS A 35 -2.20 18.45 -21.59
N ASN A 36 -3.29 18.36 -22.36
CA ASN A 36 -4.55 17.79 -21.90
C ASN A 36 -4.45 16.27 -21.66
N ILE A 37 -3.65 15.54 -22.43
CA ILE A 37 -3.38 14.11 -22.26
C ILE A 37 -2.48 13.86 -21.04
N GLU A 38 -1.41 14.64 -20.84
CA GLU A 38 -0.60 14.59 -19.61
C GLU A 38 -1.45 14.89 -18.36
N MET A 39 -2.44 15.77 -18.50
CA MET A 39 -3.38 16.13 -17.43
C MET A 39 -4.45 15.04 -17.18
N MET A 40 -4.56 14.02 -18.04
CA MET A 40 -5.46 12.87 -17.88
C MET A 40 -4.77 11.63 -17.27
N MET A 41 -3.45 11.64 -17.12
CA MET A 41 -2.70 10.53 -16.50
C MET A 41 -2.67 10.69 -14.98
N LEU A 42 -2.74 9.57 -14.25
CA LEU A 42 -2.60 9.57 -12.80
C LEU A 42 -1.22 10.10 -12.40
N THR A 43 -1.19 10.91 -11.33
CA THR A 43 0.09 11.30 -10.70
C THR A 43 0.77 10.07 -10.09
N ASP A 44 2.10 10.11 -9.92
CA ASP A 44 2.85 9.06 -9.20
C ASP A 44 2.21 8.74 -7.84
N GLN A 45 1.79 9.76 -7.09
CA GLN A 45 1.17 9.59 -5.79
C GLN A 45 -0.19 8.86 -5.88
N SER A 46 -0.95 9.10 -6.94
CA SER A 46 -2.19 8.37 -7.22
C SER A 46 -1.91 6.92 -7.59
N ILE A 47 -0.89 6.68 -8.42
CA ILE A 47 -0.45 5.31 -8.80
C ILE A 47 0.01 4.54 -7.56
N GLU A 48 0.77 5.16 -6.65
CA GLU A 48 1.16 4.56 -5.38
C GLU A 48 -0.06 4.09 -4.55
N SER A 49 -1.08 4.95 -4.45
CA SER A 49 -2.33 4.63 -3.74
C SER A 49 -3.08 3.47 -4.40
N GLU A 50 -3.25 3.50 -5.72
CA GLU A 50 -3.91 2.43 -6.47
C GLU A 50 -3.16 1.10 -6.37
N LEU A 51 -1.83 1.12 -6.40
CA LEU A 51 -1.01 -0.09 -6.21
C LEU A 51 -1.11 -0.62 -4.78
N SER A 52 -1.23 0.25 -3.77
CA SER A 52 -1.47 -0.16 -2.38
C SER A 52 -2.81 -0.89 -2.25
N TYR A 53 -3.86 -0.34 -2.86
CA TYR A 53 -5.17 -0.99 -2.92
C TYR A 53 -5.12 -2.32 -3.70
N ALA A 54 -4.50 -2.35 -4.88
CA ALA A 54 -4.36 -3.56 -5.68
C ALA A 54 -3.61 -4.67 -4.93
N TYR A 55 -2.55 -4.33 -4.19
CA TYR A 55 -1.82 -5.28 -3.35
C TYR A 55 -2.73 -5.87 -2.27
N LEU A 56 -3.45 -5.02 -1.52
CA LEU A 56 -4.39 -5.47 -0.50
C LEU A 56 -5.47 -6.37 -1.10
N HIS A 57 -6.09 -5.92 -2.20
CA HIS A 57 -7.17 -6.61 -2.88
C HIS A 57 -6.73 -8.00 -3.38
N ALA A 58 -5.53 -8.12 -3.96
CA ALA A 58 -4.98 -9.40 -4.38
C ALA A 58 -4.77 -10.37 -3.20
N ILE A 59 -4.18 -9.89 -2.10
CA ILE A 59 -3.95 -10.71 -0.90
C ILE A 59 -5.27 -11.13 -0.24
N ALA A 60 -6.23 -10.21 -0.12
CA ALA A 60 -7.56 -10.48 0.43
C ALA A 60 -8.33 -11.49 -0.42
N SER A 61 -8.36 -11.29 -1.74
CA SER A 61 -9.02 -12.21 -2.69
C SER A 61 -8.44 -13.61 -2.59
N ARG A 62 -7.11 -13.74 -2.57
CA ARG A 62 -6.44 -15.03 -2.40
C ARG A 62 -6.70 -15.67 -1.03
N SER A 63 -6.99 -14.84 -0.03
CA SER A 63 -7.36 -15.28 1.32
C SER A 63 -8.83 -15.65 1.46
N GLY A 64 -9.67 -15.48 0.43
CA GLY A 64 -11.11 -15.68 0.52
C GLY A 64 -11.84 -14.62 1.34
N ILE A 65 -11.27 -13.41 1.42
CA ILE A 65 -11.81 -12.27 2.16
C ILE A 65 -12.26 -11.22 1.14
N ILE A 66 -13.44 -10.64 1.34
CA ILE A 66 -13.96 -9.58 0.47
C ILE A 66 -13.20 -8.29 0.80
N CYS A 67 -12.73 -7.58 -0.24
CA CYS A 67 -12.08 -6.29 -0.12
C CYS A 67 -12.84 -5.27 -0.96
N GLU A 68 -13.36 -4.24 -0.30
CA GLU A 68 -14.13 -3.17 -0.95
C GLU A 68 -13.34 -1.86 -0.80
N SER A 69 -13.23 -1.09 -1.88
CA SER A 69 -12.80 0.31 -1.77
C SER A 69 -13.91 1.13 -1.13
N THR A 70 -13.53 2.07 -0.28
CA THR A 70 -14.48 2.99 0.34
C THR A 70 -14.58 4.27 -0.53
N GLY A 71 -15.80 4.74 -0.81
CA GLY A 71 -16.01 5.88 -1.72
C GLY A 71 -15.72 7.25 -1.07
N LEU A 72 -15.81 8.32 -1.87
CA LEU A 72 -15.56 9.73 -1.48
C LEU A 72 -16.27 10.22 -0.20
N ASN A 73 -17.41 9.61 0.17
CA ASN A 73 -18.15 9.97 1.39
C ASN A 73 -17.51 9.43 2.68
N THR A 74 -16.56 8.49 2.58
CA THR A 74 -15.83 7.85 3.69
C THR A 74 -14.41 8.39 3.88
N ASP A 75 -13.90 9.20 2.95
CA ASP A 75 -12.59 9.89 3.05
C ASP A 75 -12.48 10.79 4.28
N ALA A 76 -13.62 11.24 4.82
CA ALA A 76 -13.68 12.02 6.06
C ALA A 76 -13.16 11.24 7.28
N ALA A 77 -13.15 9.90 7.24
CA ALA A 77 -12.68 9.02 8.32
C ALA A 77 -11.29 8.40 8.06
N GLY A 78 -10.66 8.72 6.93
CA GLY A 78 -9.34 8.20 6.56
C GLY A 78 -9.31 6.69 6.32
N VAL A 79 -10.44 6.09 5.93
CA VAL A 79 -10.55 4.68 5.56
C VAL A 79 -10.49 4.60 4.04
N ASP A 80 -9.58 3.78 3.52
CA ASP A 80 -9.35 3.60 2.07
C ASP A 80 -9.94 2.26 1.56
N ALA A 81 -10.08 1.26 2.44
CA ALA A 81 -10.68 -0.02 2.12
C ALA A 81 -11.37 -0.67 3.33
N MET A 82 -12.29 -1.60 3.04
CA MET A 82 -13.00 -2.42 4.02
C MET A 82 -12.77 -3.90 3.69
N LEU A 83 -12.31 -4.67 4.67
CA LEU A 83 -12.20 -6.13 4.57
C LEU A 83 -13.41 -6.76 5.26
N ARG A 84 -14.16 -7.60 4.55
CA ARG A 84 -15.32 -8.32 5.10
C ARG A 84 -15.11 -9.82 5.10
N VAL A 85 -15.49 -10.44 6.21
CA VAL A 85 -15.43 -11.89 6.41
C VAL A 85 -16.83 -12.42 6.62
N TYR A 86 -17.15 -13.48 5.88
CA TYR A 86 -18.35 -14.30 6.08
C TYR A 86 -17.95 -15.75 6.33
N GLY A 87 -18.59 -16.39 7.32
CA GLY A 87 -18.31 -17.75 7.74
C GLY A 87 -17.26 -17.86 8.84
N GLU A 88 -16.99 -19.10 9.25
CA GLU A 88 -16.02 -19.42 10.31
C GLU A 88 -14.59 -19.48 9.75
N LEU A 89 -13.67 -18.73 10.36
CA LEU A 89 -12.24 -18.79 10.04
C LEU A 89 -11.49 -19.83 10.89
N ALA A 90 -12.03 -20.16 12.07
CA ALA A 90 -11.56 -21.20 12.97
C ALA A 90 -12.75 -21.79 13.74
N THR A 91 -12.58 -23.00 14.30
CA THR A 91 -13.61 -23.71 15.07
C THR A 91 -14.04 -22.97 16.34
N ASP A 92 -13.19 -22.08 16.86
CA ASP A 92 -13.44 -21.24 18.03
C ASP A 92 -13.69 -19.76 17.64
N SER A 93 -14.05 -19.48 16.38
CA SER A 93 -14.50 -18.16 15.95
C SER A 93 -15.78 -17.76 16.70
N ILE A 94 -15.78 -16.56 17.29
CA ILE A 94 -16.94 -15.96 17.97
C ILE A 94 -17.78 -15.14 16.98
N LEU A 95 -17.13 -14.52 15.99
CA LEU A 95 -17.75 -13.75 14.92
C LEU A 95 -17.60 -14.49 13.59
N THR A 96 -18.70 -14.61 12.87
CA THR A 96 -18.77 -15.21 11.52
C THR A 96 -19.20 -14.21 10.45
N ASP A 97 -19.50 -12.98 10.85
CA ASP A 97 -19.80 -11.84 9.99
C ASP A 97 -19.22 -10.60 10.67
N PHE A 98 -18.17 -10.02 10.08
CA PHE A 98 -17.54 -8.81 10.59
C PHE A 98 -16.72 -8.11 9.51
N SER A 99 -16.45 -6.82 9.77
CA SER A 99 -15.63 -5.98 8.90
C SER A 99 -14.45 -5.38 9.65
N VAL A 100 -13.36 -5.15 8.92
CA VAL A 100 -12.15 -4.45 9.37
C VAL A 100 -11.87 -3.30 8.43
N GLU A 101 -11.73 -2.10 9.01
CA GLU A 101 -11.40 -0.89 8.27
C GLU A 101 -9.89 -0.80 8.05
N VAL A 102 -9.49 -0.40 6.84
CA VAL A 102 -8.09 -0.30 6.45
C VAL A 102 -7.80 1.10 5.91
N GLN A 103 -6.79 1.74 6.48
CA GLN A 103 -6.13 2.89 5.88
C GLN A 103 -4.90 2.42 5.13
N LEU A 104 -4.82 2.77 3.85
CA LEU A 104 -3.73 2.45 2.96
C LEU A 104 -2.77 3.63 2.85
N LYS A 105 -1.48 3.31 2.94
CA LYS A 105 -0.38 4.20 2.57
C LYS A 105 0.56 3.44 1.66
N ALA A 106 1.21 4.20 0.79
CA ALA A 106 2.34 3.74 0.00
C ALA A 106 3.44 4.77 0.10
N THR A 107 4.68 4.32 -0.01
CA THR A 107 5.84 5.21 0.01
C THR A 107 7.01 4.62 -0.75
N LYS A 108 7.70 5.47 -1.52
CA LYS A 108 8.98 5.16 -2.18
C LYS A 108 10.18 5.27 -1.23
N GLN A 109 9.98 5.80 -0.02
CA GLN A 109 11.04 5.92 0.97
C GLN A 109 11.49 4.52 1.39
N ALA A 110 12.80 4.28 1.32
CA ALA A 110 13.34 3.01 1.78
C ALA A 110 13.00 2.81 3.27
N PRO A 111 12.50 1.63 3.66
CA PRO A 111 12.13 1.37 5.05
C PRO A 111 13.39 1.43 5.93
N ILE A 112 13.35 2.27 6.96
CA ILE A 112 14.38 2.32 8.00
C ILE A 112 14.02 1.27 9.05
N GLU A 113 14.86 0.24 9.20
CA GLU A 113 14.68 -0.85 10.17
C GLU A 113 15.41 -0.53 11.47
N MET A 114 14.70 -0.64 12.60
CA MET A 114 15.25 -0.55 13.94
C MET A 114 14.56 -1.59 14.81
N ASP A 115 15.33 -2.46 15.46
CA ASP A 115 14.84 -3.52 16.37
C ASP A 115 13.71 -4.38 15.77
N GLY A 116 13.85 -4.76 14.49
CA GLY A 116 12.87 -5.57 13.78
C GLY A 116 11.56 -4.84 13.45
N ARG A 117 11.55 -3.51 13.46
CA ARG A 117 10.41 -2.67 13.10
C ARG A 117 10.79 -1.63 12.04
N TYR A 118 9.82 -1.24 11.22
CA TYR A 118 9.96 -0.18 10.23
C TYR A 118 9.35 1.12 10.73
N SER A 119 10.10 2.22 10.63
CA SER A 119 9.58 3.55 10.96
C SER A 119 8.74 4.13 9.82
N HIS A 120 7.62 4.76 10.14
CA HIS A 120 6.82 5.52 9.18
C HIS A 120 6.28 6.80 9.85
N SER A 121 6.39 7.95 9.18
CA SER A 121 5.86 9.21 9.71
C SER A 121 4.42 9.42 9.25
N LEU A 122 3.51 9.61 10.21
CA LEU A 122 2.09 9.81 9.95
C LEU A 122 1.68 11.22 10.40
N LYS A 123 0.89 11.91 9.57
CA LYS A 123 0.28 13.21 9.93
C LYS A 123 -0.56 13.05 11.20
N ILE A 124 -0.52 14.04 12.09
CA ILE A 124 -1.18 13.93 13.41
C ILE A 124 -2.69 13.65 13.31
N LYS A 125 -3.38 14.22 12.31
CA LYS A 125 -4.79 13.93 12.04
C LYS A 125 -5.05 12.43 11.87
N ASN A 126 -4.33 11.79 10.94
CA ASN A 126 -4.48 10.36 10.66
C ASN A 126 -4.05 9.51 11.87
N TYR A 127 -2.98 9.90 12.56
CA TYR A 127 -2.56 9.23 13.80
C TYR A 127 -3.67 9.25 14.86
N ASN A 128 -4.33 10.40 15.03
CA ASN A 128 -5.40 10.57 16.01
C ASN A 128 -6.68 9.81 15.64
N GLU A 129 -6.98 9.67 14.36
CA GLU A 129 -8.09 8.84 13.89
C GLU A 129 -7.81 7.34 14.12
N GLN A 130 -6.59 6.90 13.85
CA GLN A 130 -6.16 5.49 13.95
C GLN A 130 -5.94 5.02 15.40
N ARG A 131 -5.54 5.92 16.32
CA ARG A 131 -5.37 5.59 17.74
C ARG A 131 -6.67 5.36 18.50
N SER A 132 -7.80 5.83 17.96
CA SER A 132 -9.07 5.89 18.67
C SER A 132 -9.48 4.53 19.21
N THR A 133 -9.87 4.51 20.48
CA THR A 133 -10.43 3.31 21.14
C THR A 133 -11.95 3.30 21.11
N LYS A 134 -12.57 4.32 20.49
CA LYS A 134 -14.01 4.58 20.51
C LYS A 134 -14.72 4.08 19.24
N THR A 135 -14.10 3.18 18.49
CA THR A 135 -14.67 2.57 17.27
C THR A 135 -14.99 1.10 17.51
N ALA A 136 -16.09 0.63 16.91
CA ALA A 136 -16.50 -0.78 17.00
C ALA A 136 -15.68 -1.66 16.05
N ALA A 137 -15.50 -1.22 14.80
CA ALA A 137 -14.69 -1.94 13.82
C ALA A 137 -13.19 -1.80 14.15
N PRO A 138 -12.41 -2.89 14.08
CA PRO A 138 -10.96 -2.81 14.10
C PRO A 138 -10.45 -1.95 12.94
N LYS A 139 -9.44 -1.11 13.22
CA LYS A 139 -8.73 -0.31 12.22
C LYS A 139 -7.29 -0.79 12.05
N LEU A 140 -6.88 -0.95 10.81
CA LEU A 140 -5.51 -1.26 10.41
C LEU A 140 -4.94 -0.14 9.57
N LEU A 141 -3.69 0.21 9.83
CA LEU A 141 -2.86 0.95 8.89
C LEU A 141 -1.99 -0.05 8.13
N VAL A 142 -2.07 -0.02 6.81
CA VAL A 142 -1.25 -0.81 5.90
C VAL A 142 -0.32 0.12 5.13
N VAL A 143 0.99 -0.14 5.21
CA VAL A 143 2.01 0.65 4.51
C VAL A 143 2.73 -0.23 3.51
N LEU A 144 2.55 0.07 2.21
CA LEU A 144 3.29 -0.54 1.11
C LEU A 144 4.59 0.25 0.87
N PHE A 145 5.74 -0.40 1.04
CA PHE A 145 7.02 0.18 0.67
C PHE A 145 7.30 -0.14 -0.78
N LEU A 146 7.48 0.86 -1.64
CA LEU A 146 7.79 0.71 -3.05
C LEU A 146 9.27 1.00 -3.31
N PRO A 147 9.88 0.39 -4.35
CA PRO A 147 11.19 0.83 -4.84
C PRO A 147 11.20 2.31 -5.25
N ALA A 148 12.38 2.95 -5.20
CA ALA A 148 12.54 4.34 -5.64
C ALA A 148 12.24 4.53 -7.15
N ASP A 149 12.56 3.51 -7.96
CA ASP A 149 12.28 3.51 -9.41
C ASP A 149 10.87 2.98 -9.69
N ALA A 150 9.99 3.88 -10.13
CA ALA A 150 8.58 3.60 -10.45
C ALA A 150 8.39 2.55 -11.54
N ASN A 151 9.33 2.44 -12.48
CA ASN A 151 9.25 1.43 -13.55
C ASN A 151 9.35 -0.01 -13.03
N THR A 152 9.74 -0.17 -11.75
CA THR A 152 9.91 -1.48 -11.13
C THR A 152 8.82 -1.84 -10.14
N TRP A 153 7.83 -0.97 -9.92
CA TRP A 153 6.77 -1.22 -8.94
C TRP A 153 5.94 -2.46 -9.29
N LEU A 154 5.62 -2.61 -10.57
CA LEU A 154 4.85 -3.72 -11.13
C LEU A 154 5.56 -4.23 -12.37
N VAL A 155 5.86 -5.52 -12.39
CA VAL A 155 6.44 -6.20 -13.55
C VAL A 155 5.49 -7.31 -13.96
N GLN A 156 5.18 -7.40 -15.26
CA GLN A 156 4.34 -8.44 -15.83
C GLN A 156 5.10 -9.22 -16.90
N SER A 157 4.84 -10.51 -16.94
CA SER A 157 5.25 -11.46 -17.97
C SER A 157 4.14 -12.49 -18.18
N GLU A 158 4.29 -13.40 -19.13
CA GLU A 158 3.35 -14.50 -19.34
C GLU A 158 3.23 -15.40 -18.11
N ASP A 159 4.31 -15.54 -17.33
CA ASP A 159 4.35 -16.43 -16.15
C ASP A 159 3.83 -15.77 -14.88
N CYS A 160 3.95 -14.45 -14.76
CA CYS A 160 3.69 -13.78 -13.49
C CYS A 160 3.36 -12.28 -13.58
N LEU A 161 2.63 -11.83 -12.56
CA LEU A 161 2.48 -10.44 -12.18
C LEU A 161 3.19 -10.23 -10.83
N VAL A 162 4.23 -9.41 -10.81
CA VAL A 162 5.09 -9.20 -9.64
C VAL A 162 4.99 -7.75 -9.18
N THR A 163 4.44 -7.54 -8.00
CA THR A 163 4.61 -6.30 -7.24
C THR A 163 5.90 -6.39 -6.44
N ARG A 164 6.77 -5.39 -6.53
CA ARG A 164 8.03 -5.40 -5.77
C ARG A 164 7.82 -4.89 -4.35
N ARG A 165 8.54 -5.51 -3.40
CA ARG A 165 8.48 -5.30 -1.95
C ARG A 165 7.13 -5.75 -1.34
N CYS A 166 6.92 -5.46 -0.06
CA CYS A 166 5.77 -5.94 0.70
C CYS A 166 5.08 -4.78 1.40
N ALA A 167 3.78 -4.94 1.62
CA ALA A 167 3.04 -4.13 2.57
C ALA A 167 3.16 -4.71 3.99
N TYR A 168 3.05 -3.85 5.00
CA TYR A 168 3.07 -4.24 6.41
C TYR A 168 1.90 -3.59 7.14
N TRP A 169 1.34 -4.30 8.13
CA TRP A 169 0.18 -3.82 8.88
C TRP A 169 0.51 -3.49 10.33
N VAL A 170 -0.21 -2.52 10.89
CA VAL A 170 -0.17 -2.18 12.32
C VAL A 170 -1.55 -1.69 12.76
N SER A 171 -1.94 -1.97 14.00
CA SER A 171 -3.04 -1.26 14.64
C SER A 171 -2.46 -0.18 15.54
N LEU A 172 -2.90 1.06 15.37
CA LEU A 172 -2.50 2.17 16.24
C LEU A 172 -3.43 2.32 17.46
N ARG A 173 -4.43 1.44 17.59
CA ARG A 173 -5.43 1.48 18.65
C ARG A 173 -4.76 1.59 20.02
N GLY A 174 -5.13 2.61 20.80
CA GLY A 174 -4.61 2.81 22.14
C GLY A 174 -3.15 3.27 22.22
N ALA A 175 -2.54 3.73 21.11
CA ALA A 175 -1.23 4.36 21.16
C ALA A 175 -1.19 5.57 22.12
N PRO A 176 -0.04 6.17 22.47
CA PRO A 176 0.02 7.38 23.32
C PRO A 176 -0.32 8.68 22.59
N GLU A 177 -0.94 9.65 23.27
CA GLU A 177 -1.17 10.99 22.70
C GLU A 177 0.14 11.73 22.45
N THR A 178 0.10 12.76 21.62
CA THR A 178 1.27 13.56 21.25
C THR A 178 0.81 14.94 20.79
N ASP A 179 1.56 15.98 21.18
CA ASP A 179 1.30 17.37 20.75
C ASP A 179 2.05 17.74 19.46
N GLN A 180 2.73 16.77 18.84
CA GLN A 180 3.48 16.96 17.59
C GLN A 180 2.56 16.98 16.37
N GLU A 181 2.94 17.73 15.33
CA GLU A 181 2.20 17.79 14.05
C GLU A 181 2.28 16.50 13.21
N SER A 182 3.26 15.64 13.53
CA SER A 182 3.38 14.29 12.97
C SER A 182 3.89 13.33 14.04
N LYS A 183 3.64 12.04 13.84
CA LYS A 183 4.12 11.00 14.73
C LYS A 183 4.80 9.91 13.92
N THR A 184 6.03 9.57 14.31
CA THR A 184 6.68 8.36 13.83
C THR A 184 6.10 7.16 14.55
N ILE A 185 5.56 6.23 13.77
CA ILE A 185 5.07 4.93 14.23
C ILE A 185 6.08 3.83 13.84
N TYR A 186 6.01 2.71 14.53
CA TYR A 186 6.88 1.55 14.30
C TYR A 186 6.03 0.33 13.94
N ILE A 187 6.28 -0.22 12.77
CA ILE A 187 5.53 -1.33 12.19
C ILE A 187 6.37 -2.59 12.33
N PRO A 188 5.95 -3.62 13.07
CA PRO A 188 6.72 -4.86 13.18
C PRO A 188 6.98 -5.49 11.81
N LYS A 189 8.23 -5.85 11.54
CA LYS A 189 8.61 -6.55 10.30
C LYS A 189 7.94 -7.93 10.19
N SER A 190 7.62 -8.54 11.33
CA SER A 190 6.81 -9.76 11.41
C SER A 190 5.37 -9.56 10.91
N ASN A 191 4.88 -8.32 10.82
CA ASN A 191 3.55 -7.99 10.31
C ASN A 191 3.55 -7.76 8.79
N ALA A 192 4.39 -8.48 8.04
CA ALA A 192 4.30 -8.50 6.60
C ALA A 192 2.90 -8.96 6.17
N LEU A 193 2.27 -8.24 5.26
CA LEU A 193 0.94 -8.54 4.75
C LEU A 193 1.05 -9.59 3.63
N SER A 194 0.69 -10.82 3.99
CA SER A 194 0.69 -12.02 3.16
C SER A 194 -0.66 -12.71 3.32
N VAL A 195 -0.95 -13.70 2.47
CA VAL A 195 -2.17 -14.50 2.57
C VAL A 195 -2.29 -15.16 3.95
N GLN A 196 -1.19 -15.73 4.44
CA GLN A 196 -1.14 -16.42 5.72
C GLN A 196 -1.33 -15.44 6.88
N SER A 197 -0.62 -14.32 6.87
CA SER A 197 -0.70 -13.33 7.96
C SER A 197 -2.04 -12.60 7.98
N LEU A 198 -2.66 -12.33 6.83
CA LEU A 198 -3.99 -11.75 6.77
C LEU A 198 -5.05 -12.70 7.33
N ARG A 199 -5.02 -13.98 6.93
CA ARG A 199 -5.95 -14.99 7.49
C ARG A 199 -5.76 -15.17 8.99
N ALA A 200 -4.52 -15.21 9.47
CA ALA A 200 -4.23 -15.28 10.90
C ALA A 200 -4.77 -14.05 11.65
N LEU A 201 -4.58 -12.85 11.08
CA LEU A 201 -5.08 -11.60 11.66
C LEU A 201 -6.62 -11.57 11.72
N MET A 202 -7.31 -11.96 10.65
CA MET A 202 -8.77 -12.04 10.65
C MET A 202 -9.29 -13.11 11.60
N THR A 203 -8.58 -14.22 11.74
CA THR A 203 -8.92 -15.26 12.72
C THR A 203 -8.87 -14.70 14.15
N ARG A 204 -7.85 -13.89 14.47
CA ARG A 204 -7.77 -13.20 15.78
C ARG A 204 -8.95 -12.27 16.01
N PHE A 205 -9.32 -11.46 15.02
CA PHE A 205 -10.51 -10.60 15.12
C PHE A 205 -11.80 -11.40 15.25
N SER A 206 -11.92 -12.54 14.58
CA SER A 206 -13.08 -13.43 14.72
C SER A 206 -13.28 -13.92 16.16
N LYS A 207 -12.21 -13.95 16.97
CA LYS A 207 -12.23 -14.31 18.41
C LYS A 207 -12.41 -13.10 19.33
N ARG A 208 -12.77 -11.93 18.79
CA ARG A 208 -12.87 -10.64 19.48
C ARG A 208 -11.56 -10.17 20.12
N GLU A 209 -10.42 -10.63 19.62
CA GLU A 209 -9.13 -10.16 20.11
C GLU A 209 -8.96 -8.65 19.81
N VAL A 210 -8.67 -7.87 20.85
CA VAL A 210 -8.33 -6.45 20.70
C VAL A 210 -6.82 -6.32 20.53
N ILE A 211 -6.41 -5.90 19.34
CA ILE A 211 -4.99 -5.67 19.02
C ILE A 211 -4.68 -4.19 19.28
N ASN A 212 -3.94 -3.91 20.35
CA ASN A 212 -3.46 -2.56 20.65
C ASN A 212 -2.09 -2.31 20.02
N TYR A 213 -1.75 -1.02 19.88
CA TYR A 213 -0.41 -0.60 19.46
C TYR A 213 0.62 -0.99 20.52
N VAL A 214 1.74 -1.57 20.07
CA VAL A 214 2.85 -1.94 20.93
C VAL A 214 4.01 -0.98 20.65
N VAL A 215 4.37 -0.19 21.67
CA VAL A 215 5.50 0.76 21.62
C VAL A 215 6.82 0.03 21.67
#